data_AF-A0A8J8FRD5-F1
#
_entry.id   AF-A0A8J8FRD5-F1
#
_cell.length_a   1.000
_cell.length_b   1.000
_cell.length_c   1.000
_cell.angle_alpha   90.00
_cell.angle_beta   90.00
_cell.angle_gamma   90.00
#
_symmetry.space_group_name_H-M   'P 1'
#
loop_
_entity.id
_entity.type
_entity.pdbx_description
1 polymer ?
#
loop_
_entity_poly.entity_id
_entity_poly.type
_entity_poly.pdbx_seq_one_letter_code
_entity_poly.pdbx_strand_id
1 'polypeptide(L)'
;MPALSLILLYQLGFVVSLNQLFIRLLSNDTGGYFSKEWVPFEDIFHKLSMLSKADKPYTATALKPCFISQLQNNAGFLVAALKSEGLIKTLSGKSHLLSFEPEHYQS
;
A
#
# COMPACT_ATOMS: atom_id res chain seq x y z
N MET A 1 1.08 1.23 32.11
CA MET A 1 1.01 0.57 30.79
C MET A 1 1.16 1.65 29.74
N PRO A 2 2.08 1.56 28.77
CA PRO A 2 2.09 2.53 27.68
C PRO A 2 0.80 2.34 26.88
N ALA A 3 0.22 3.44 26.41
CA ALA A 3 -0.92 3.40 25.50
C ALA A 3 -0.50 2.62 24.24
N LEU A 4 -1.34 1.69 23.78
CA LEU A 4 -1.21 1.13 22.44
C LEU A 4 -1.36 2.29 21.46
N SER A 5 -0.24 2.77 20.93
CA SER A 5 -0.25 3.60 19.73
C SER A 5 -0.61 2.70 18.53
N LEU A 6 -1.23 3.27 17.50
CA LEU A 6 -1.62 2.58 16.27
C LEU A 6 -0.73 3.08 15.12
N ILE A 7 0.59 3.05 15.32
CA ILE A 7 1.56 3.66 14.44
C ILE A 7 2.12 2.61 13.48
N LEU A 8 2.02 2.91 12.19
CA LEU A 8 2.76 2.25 11.12
C LEU A 8 3.83 3.21 10.61
N LEU A 9 5.08 2.78 10.62
CA LEU A 9 6.18 3.49 9.98
C LEU A 9 6.51 2.83 8.65
N TYR A 10 6.62 3.64 7.61
CA TYR A 10 7.08 3.25 6.29
C TYR A 10 8.14 4.24 5.79
N GLN A 11 8.86 3.88 4.73
CA GLN A 11 9.88 4.72 4.13
C GLN A 11 9.73 4.74 2.62
N LEU A 12 10.12 5.88 2.04
CA LEU A 12 10.27 6.05 0.61
C LEU A 12 11.76 6.10 0.26
N GLY A 13 12.13 5.47 -0.85
CA GLY A 13 13.48 5.49 -1.39
C GLY A 13 13.44 5.75 -2.88
N PHE A 14 14.19 6.73 -3.36
CA PHE A 14 14.32 7.00 -4.79
C PHE A 14 15.71 6.60 -5.26
N VAL A 15 15.78 5.75 -6.28
CA VAL A 15 17.03 5.27 -6.86
C VAL A 15 17.26 6.00 -8.16
N VAL A 16 18.19 6.97 -8.15
CA VAL A 16 18.47 7.86 -9.30
C VAL A 16 18.90 7.08 -10.55
N SER A 17 19.75 6.06 -10.40
CA SER A 17 20.23 5.25 -11.53
C SER A 17 19.14 4.43 -12.20
N LEU A 18 18.08 4.09 -11.47
CA LEU A 18 16.90 3.38 -11.98
C LEU A 18 15.78 4.34 -12.37
N ASN A 19 15.87 5.61 -11.97
CA ASN A 19 14.79 6.59 -12.02
C ASN A 19 13.47 6.05 -11.42
N GLN A 20 13.58 5.34 -10.29
CA GLN A 20 12.46 4.59 -9.69
C GLN A 20 12.27 4.92 -8.21
N LEU A 21 11.00 5.07 -7.82
CA LEU A 21 10.55 5.21 -6.44
C LEU A 21 10.20 3.84 -5.85
N PHE A 22 10.57 3.63 -4.59
CA PHE A 22 10.29 2.44 -3.82
C PHE A 22 9.65 2.81 -2.49
N ILE A 23 8.82 1.92 -1.97
CA ILE A 23 8.25 2.00 -0.63
C ILE A 23 8.62 0.74 0.16
N ARG A 24 8.89 0.89 1.47
CA ARG A 24 8.96 -0.26 2.38
C ARG A 24 8.23 0.00 3.68
N LEU A 25 7.70 -1.07 4.27
CA LEU A 25 7.21 -1.07 5.64
C LEU A 25 8.40 -1.23 6.60
N LEU A 26 8.46 -0.43 7.67
CA LEU A 26 9.60 -0.40 8.59
C LEU A 26 9.28 -1.03 9.96
N SER A 27 8.17 -0.62 10.57
CA SER A 27 7.73 -1.08 11.89
C SER A 27 6.26 -0.79 12.11
N ASN A 28 5.62 -1.59 12.94
CA ASN A 28 4.33 -1.30 13.54
C ASN A 28 4.41 -1.60 15.05
N ASP A 29 3.53 -1.00 15.84
CA ASP A 29 3.43 -1.16 17.30
C ASP A 29 2.25 -2.03 17.76
N THR A 30 1.49 -2.61 16.82
CA THR A 30 0.29 -3.42 17.08
C THR A 30 0.48 -4.92 16.84
N GLY A 31 1.67 -5.34 16.39
CA GLY A 31 2.05 -6.73 16.12
C GLY A 31 1.81 -7.20 14.67
N GLY A 32 1.85 -8.51 14.46
CA GLY A 32 1.64 -9.14 13.15
C GLY A 32 2.88 -9.13 12.25
N TYR A 33 3.03 -10.20 11.46
CA TYR A 33 4.18 -10.41 10.58
C TYR A 33 4.01 -9.72 9.22
N PHE A 34 5.04 -8.99 8.81
CA PHE A 34 5.17 -8.33 7.51
C PHE A 34 6.65 -8.24 7.12
N SER A 35 6.95 -8.07 5.84
CA SER A 35 8.31 -7.94 5.33
C SER A 35 8.76 -6.48 5.32
N LYS A 36 10.07 -6.27 5.44
CA LYS A 36 10.70 -4.94 5.28
C LYS A 36 11.32 -4.78 3.88
N GLU A 37 10.81 -5.52 2.91
CA GLU A 37 11.29 -5.47 1.54
C GLU A 37 10.94 -4.13 0.88
N TRP A 38 11.79 -3.70 -0.06
CA TRP A 38 11.51 -2.56 -0.90
C TRP A 38 10.63 -3.01 -2.07
N VAL A 39 9.45 -2.42 -2.17
CA VAL A 39 8.50 -2.67 -3.25
C VAL A 39 8.61 -1.51 -4.25
N PRO A 40 8.81 -1.78 -5.55
CA PRO A 40 8.75 -0.76 -6.57
C PRO A 40 7.38 -0.08 -6.56
N PHE A 41 7.36 1.24 -6.47
CA PHE A 41 6.11 2.00 -6.46
C PHE A 41 5.37 1.87 -7.80
N GLU A 42 6.10 1.70 -8.90
CA GLU A 42 5.54 1.47 -10.24
C GLU A 42 4.68 0.20 -10.30
N ASP A 43 5.11 -0.90 -9.67
CA ASP A 43 4.34 -2.16 -9.61
C ASP A 43 3.02 -1.96 -8.86
N ILE A 44 3.06 -1.19 -7.76
CA ILE A 44 1.88 -0.83 -6.97
C ILE A 44 0.92 0.02 -7.82
N PHE A 45 1.44 1.07 -8.46
CA PHE A 45 0.65 1.99 -9.27
C PHE A 45 0.02 1.28 -10.46
N HIS A 46 0.77 0.45 -11.18
CA HIS A 46 0.26 -0.35 -12.28
C HIS A 46 -0.81 -1.33 -11.80
N LYS A 47 -0.61 -1.99 -10.65
CA LYS A 47 -1.61 -2.88 -10.07
C LYS A 47 -2.89 -2.14 -9.71
N LEU A 48 -2.80 -0.99 -9.06
CA LEU A 48 -3.96 -0.15 -8.72
C LEU A 48 -4.69 0.35 -9.98
N SER A 49 -3.95 0.77 -10.99
CA SER A 49 -4.52 1.23 -12.28
C SER A 49 -5.24 0.11 -13.03
N MET A 50 -4.75 -1.12 -12.95
CA MET A 50 -5.43 -2.29 -13.50
C MET A 50 -6.69 -2.63 -12.72
N LEU A 51 -6.65 -2.50 -11.39
CA LEU A 51 -7.79 -2.75 -10.52
C LEU A 51 -8.89 -1.68 -10.68
N SER A 52 -8.53 -0.41 -10.90
CA SER A 52 -9.51 0.68 -11.08
C SER A 52 -10.29 0.58 -12.40
N LYS A 53 -9.73 -0.10 -13.41
CA LYS A 53 -10.43 -0.41 -14.67
C LYS A 53 -11.43 -1.56 -14.52
N ALA A 54 -11.30 -2.38 -13.48
CA ALA A 54 -12.29 -3.40 -13.20
C ALA A 54 -13.49 -2.74 -12.52
N ASP A 55 -14.71 -3.01 -13.03
CA ASP A 55 -15.97 -2.49 -12.45
C ASP A 55 -16.37 -3.22 -11.15
N LYS A 56 -15.37 -3.59 -10.33
CA LYS A 56 -15.53 -4.36 -9.10
C LYS A 56 -14.64 -3.77 -8.01
N PRO A 57 -15.19 -3.57 -6.79
CA PRO A 57 -14.39 -3.21 -5.64
C PRO A 57 -13.34 -4.29 -5.33
N TYR A 58 -12.17 -3.85 -4.86
CA TYR A 58 -11.09 -4.74 -4.43
C TYR A 58 -10.68 -4.47 -2.99
N THR A 59 -10.11 -5.48 -2.34
CA THR A 59 -9.58 -5.38 -0.98
C THR A 59 -8.06 -5.27 -1.01
N ALA A 60 -7.46 -5.03 0.16
CA ALA A 60 -6.00 -5.01 0.30
C ALA A 60 -5.32 -6.24 -0.29
N THR A 61 -5.94 -7.44 -0.20
CA THR A 61 -5.32 -8.68 -0.69
C THR A 61 -4.97 -8.66 -2.17
N ALA A 62 -5.61 -7.78 -2.96
CA ALA A 62 -5.28 -7.57 -4.37
C ALA A 62 -3.85 -7.04 -4.59
N LEU A 63 -3.24 -6.42 -3.57
CA LEU A 63 -1.85 -5.93 -3.60
C LEU A 63 -0.82 -6.94 -3.09
N LYS A 64 -1.22 -8.13 -2.62
CA LYS A 64 -0.27 -9.19 -2.24
C LYS A 64 0.77 -9.50 -3.33
N PRO A 65 0.41 -9.56 -4.63
CA PRO A 65 1.39 -9.85 -5.68
C PRO A 65 2.48 -8.78 -5.87
N CYS A 66 2.35 -7.59 -5.27
CA CYS A 66 3.40 -6.56 -5.30
C CYS A 66 4.57 -6.91 -4.36
N PHE A 67 4.40 -7.88 -3.45
CA PHE A 67 5.44 -8.32 -2.53
C PHE A 67 6.01 -9.66 -2.99
N ILE A 68 7.33 -9.84 -2.83
CA ILE A 68 7.96 -11.16 -2.98
C ILE A 68 7.56 -12.02 -1.78
N SER A 69 7.59 -11.43 -0.58
CA SER A 69 7.19 -12.11 0.65
C SER A 69 5.68 -12.36 0.71
N GLN A 70 5.31 -13.58 1.13
CA GLN A 70 3.92 -14.00 1.31
C GLN A 70 3.37 -13.70 2.72
N LEU A 71 4.00 -12.79 3.47
CA LEU A 71 3.57 -12.46 4.83
C LEU A 71 2.18 -11.80 4.84
N GLN A 72 1.37 -12.24 5.80
CA GLN A 72 -0.08 -12.00 5.78
C GLN A 72 -0.46 -10.52 5.80
N ASN A 73 0.32 -9.68 6.50
CA ASN A 73 -0.05 -8.28 6.75
C ASN A 73 0.56 -7.28 5.77
N ASN A 74 1.43 -7.71 4.84
CA ASN A 74 2.08 -6.83 3.86
C ASN A 74 1.09 -5.92 3.14
N ALA A 75 0.08 -6.54 2.52
CA ALA A 75 -0.93 -5.86 1.76
C ALA A 75 -1.76 -4.87 2.59
N GLY A 76 -2.16 -5.26 3.80
CA GLY A 76 -2.97 -4.41 4.69
C GLY A 76 -2.21 -3.18 5.16
N PHE A 77 -0.95 -3.35 5.57
CA PHE A 77 -0.10 -2.25 5.98
C PHE A 77 0.31 -1.36 4.82
N LEU A 78 0.53 -1.91 3.63
CA LEU A 78 0.75 -1.09 2.43
C LEU A 78 -0.45 -0.18 2.14
N VAL A 79 -1.67 -0.73 2.21
CA VAL A 79 -2.89 0.06 2.07
C VAL A 79 -2.97 1.18 3.12
N ALA A 80 -2.59 0.91 4.36
CA ALA A 80 -2.56 1.95 5.39
C ALA A 80 -1.59 3.10 5.04
N ALA A 81 -0.39 2.79 4.54
CA ALA A 81 0.56 3.79 4.09
C ALA A 81 0.06 4.56 2.85
N LEU A 82 -0.48 3.88 1.84
CA LEU A 82 -1.02 4.56 0.65
C LEU A 82 -2.23 5.44 0.97
N LYS A 83 -3.03 5.06 1.97
CA LYS A 83 -4.12 5.89 2.49
C LYS A 83 -3.62 7.13 3.21
N SER A 84 -2.50 7.04 3.97
CA SER A 84 -1.95 8.22 4.66
C SER A 84 -1.49 9.28 3.67
N GLU A 85 -0.99 8.85 2.52
CA GLU A 85 -0.57 9.72 1.41
C GLU A 85 -1.72 10.18 0.52
N GLY A 86 -2.95 9.73 0.76
CA GLY A 86 -4.13 10.12 -0.02
C GLY A 86 -4.23 9.48 -1.42
N LEU A 87 -3.39 8.47 -1.72
CA LEU A 87 -3.42 7.80 -3.02
C LEU A 87 -4.66 6.93 -3.23
N ILE A 88 -5.10 6.25 -2.17
CA ILE A 88 -6.27 5.38 -2.20
C ILE A 88 -7.28 5.79 -1.14
N LYS A 89 -8.56 5.55 -1.43
CA LYS A 89 -9.67 5.83 -0.51
C LYS A 89 -10.41 4.54 -0.19
N THR A 90 -11.17 4.55 0.90
CA THR A 90 -12.13 3.49 1.22
C THR A 90 -13.51 3.87 0.75
N LEU A 91 -14.26 2.92 0.22
CA LEU A 91 -15.65 3.13 -0.18
C LEU A 91 -16.53 3.38 1.05
N SER A 92 -17.40 4.39 0.96
CA SER A 92 -18.31 4.77 2.06
C SER A 92 -19.17 3.57 2.49
N GLY A 93 -19.23 3.32 3.80
CA GLY A 93 -19.94 2.18 4.39
C GLY A 93 -19.25 0.81 4.21
N LYS A 94 -18.12 0.72 3.50
CA LYS A 94 -17.37 -0.53 3.28
C LYS A 94 -15.86 -0.32 3.44
N SER A 95 -15.39 -0.24 4.68
CA SER A 95 -13.99 0.10 5.04
C SER A 95 -12.90 -0.82 4.49
N HIS A 96 -13.26 -2.04 4.07
CA HIS A 96 -12.34 -3.02 3.49
C HIS A 96 -12.24 -2.92 1.96
N LEU A 97 -13.11 -2.14 1.31
CA LEU A 97 -13.12 -1.95 -0.13
C LEU A 97 -12.43 -0.64 -0.50
N LEU A 98 -11.58 -0.72 -1.51
CA LEU A 98 -10.69 0.35 -1.92
C LEU A 98 -11.15 0.97 -3.24
N SER A 99 -10.88 2.26 -3.40
CA SER A 99 -10.96 2.96 -4.67
C SER A 99 -9.64 3.68 -4.94
N PHE A 100 -9.28 3.75 -6.22
CA PHE A 100 -8.11 4.44 -6.76
C PHE A 100 -8.52 5.15 -8.04
N GLU A 101 -8.11 6.41 -8.18
CA GLU A 101 -8.46 7.28 -9.29
C GLU A 101 -7.15 7.74 -9.96
N PRO A 102 -6.66 7.00 -10.98
CA PRO A 102 -5.35 7.26 -11.59
C PRO A 102 -5.26 8.63 -12.28
N GLU A 103 -6.40 9.16 -12.72
CA GLU A 103 -6.55 10.47 -13.38
C GLU A 103 -5.90 11.61 -12.58
N HIS A 104 -5.92 11.52 -11.25
CA HIS A 104 -5.34 12.54 -10.35
C HIS A 104 -3.81 12.60 -10.39
N TYR A 105 -3.16 11.60 -10.98
CA TYR A 105 -1.71 11.44 -10.97
C TYR A 105 -1.12 11.36 -12.39
N GLN A 106 -1.92 11.64 -13.41
CA GLN A 106 -1.43 11.81 -14.78
C GLN A 106 -1.12 13.30 -15.01
N SER A 107 0.15 13.59 -15.24
CA SER A 107 0.67 14.90 -15.68
C SER A 107 1.01 14.86 -17.16
#